data_AF-A0A9E3TJB0-F1
#
_entry.id   AF-A0A9E3TJB0-F1
#
_cell.length_a   1.000
_cell.length_b   1.000
_cell.length_c   1.000
_cell.angle_alpha   90.00
_cell.angle_beta   90.00
_cell.angle_gamma   90.00
#
_symmetry.space_group_name_H-M   'P 1'
#
loop_
_entity.id
_entity.type
_entity.pdbx_description
1 polymer ?
#
loop_
_entity_poly.entity_id
_entity_poly.type
_entity_poly.pdbx_seq_one_letter_code
_entity_poly.pdbx_strand_id
1 'polypeptide(L)'
;MLERRVLPILFLASLLTSIGTSAAGPSAADVPARFNSGLDGRLAYTTDATSGAVWAAWAYQSRGEYDVAVSVRDPSGTWSEPTFFGRLDGLDQVAPALVSDPDGNLYVAFAVQQTSQILLSVLPRGSAAWTAPLAVTSPGERGFAPALTVAGDRLVVGYRTIEGRVALRVLPLAAQMNEVRGIYDAPDGTDPIGMTNNNGSPPSTNGTGFGTPLSGNSGPKK
;
A
#
# COMPACT_ATOMS: atom_id res chain seq x y z
N MET A 1 -17.44 50.66 -53.84
CA MET A 1 -16.70 51.22 -52.69
C MET A 1 -17.51 50.89 -51.44
N LEU A 2 -17.10 49.86 -50.69
CA LEU A 2 -17.77 49.42 -49.46
C LEU A 2 -17.01 50.02 -48.27
N GLU A 3 -17.66 50.89 -47.50
CA GLU A 3 -17.13 51.42 -46.25
C GLU A 3 -17.15 50.35 -45.15
N ARG A 4 -15.96 50.01 -44.63
CA ARG A 4 -15.79 49.21 -43.41
C ARG A 4 -15.89 50.14 -42.20
N ARG A 5 -17.01 50.07 -41.48
CA ARG A 5 -17.14 50.65 -40.14
C ARG A 5 -16.35 49.78 -39.14
N VAL A 6 -15.33 50.36 -38.52
CA VAL A 6 -14.56 49.75 -37.43
C VAL A 6 -15.18 50.17 -36.10
N LEU A 7 -15.67 49.21 -35.31
CA LEU A 7 -16.08 49.41 -33.92
C LEU A 7 -14.84 49.38 -33.01
N PRO A 8 -14.63 50.31 -32.07
CA PRO A 8 -13.59 50.20 -31.06
C PRO A 8 -14.04 49.27 -29.93
N ILE A 9 -13.32 48.16 -29.74
CA ILE A 9 -13.47 47.27 -28.58
C ILE A 9 -12.73 47.91 -27.41
N LEU A 10 -13.50 48.34 -26.40
CA LEU A 10 -12.99 48.89 -25.14
C LEU A 10 -12.42 47.74 -24.29
N PHE A 11 -11.10 47.67 -24.14
CA PHE A 11 -10.44 46.74 -23.21
C PHE A 11 -10.50 47.31 -21.79
N LEU A 12 -11.30 46.68 -20.92
CA LEU A 12 -11.34 46.97 -19.49
C LEU A 12 -10.22 46.20 -18.79
N ALA A 13 -9.11 46.88 -18.47
CA ALA A 13 -8.02 46.30 -17.69
C ALA A 13 -8.43 46.23 -16.21
N SER A 14 -8.77 45.03 -15.72
CA SER A 14 -8.99 44.78 -14.31
C SER A 14 -7.64 44.63 -13.60
N LEU A 15 -7.33 45.57 -12.73
CA LEU A 15 -6.12 45.59 -11.90
C LEU A 15 -6.27 44.55 -10.78
N LEU A 16 -5.68 43.35 -10.92
CA LEU A 16 -5.54 42.41 -9.81
C LEU A 16 -4.37 42.87 -8.93
N THR A 17 -4.67 43.34 -7.72
CA THR A 17 -3.71 43.48 -6.63
C THR A 17 -3.37 42.09 -6.10
N SER A 18 -2.24 41.53 -6.54
CA SER A 18 -1.67 40.33 -5.93
C SER A 18 -1.17 40.68 -4.53
N ILE A 19 -1.86 40.23 -3.50
CA ILE A 19 -1.30 40.17 -2.14
C ILE A 19 -0.20 39.11 -2.20
N GLY A 20 1.05 39.56 -2.24
CA GLY A 20 2.20 38.68 -2.12
C GLY A 20 2.23 38.11 -0.70
N THR A 21 1.67 36.92 -0.51
CA THR A 21 2.02 36.11 0.65
C THR A 21 3.46 35.67 0.42
N SER A 22 4.42 36.28 1.13
CA SER A 22 5.75 35.71 1.23
C SER A 22 5.59 34.37 1.93
N ALA A 23 5.57 33.28 1.16
CA ALA A 23 5.70 31.94 1.71
C ALA A 23 7.03 31.92 2.46
N ALA A 24 6.98 31.88 3.79
CA ALA A 24 8.12 31.52 4.59
C ALA A 24 8.71 30.24 3.97
N GLY A 25 10.04 30.20 3.78
CA GLY A 25 10.70 28.96 3.38
C GLY A 25 10.27 27.81 4.30
N PRO A 26 10.26 26.55 3.82
CA PRO A 26 9.76 25.43 4.60
C PRO A 26 10.41 25.46 5.98
N SER A 27 9.57 25.56 7.01
CA SER A 27 10.05 25.54 8.38
C SER A 27 10.63 24.16 8.68
N ALA A 28 11.44 24.00 9.72
CA ALA A 28 11.95 22.68 10.12
C ALA A 28 10.82 21.64 10.37
N ALA A 29 9.56 22.09 10.52
CA ALA A 29 8.37 21.25 10.61
C ALA A 29 7.88 20.67 9.27
N ASP A 30 8.44 21.08 8.13
CA ASP A 30 8.02 20.62 6.80
C ASP A 30 8.85 19.45 6.26
N VAL A 31 9.85 18.99 7.02
CA VAL A 31 10.74 17.89 6.64
C VAL A 31 10.58 16.73 7.62
N PRO A 32 10.50 15.47 7.14
CA PRO A 32 10.41 14.31 8.01
C PRO A 32 11.57 14.21 9.00
N ALA A 33 11.28 13.66 10.19
CA ALA A 33 12.31 13.34 11.16
C ALA A 33 13.38 12.42 10.53
N ARG A 34 14.65 12.66 10.88
CA ARG A 34 15.84 11.89 10.42
C ARG A 34 16.19 12.03 8.94
N PHE A 35 15.44 12.80 8.16
CA PHE A 35 15.85 13.09 6.78
C PHE A 35 17.03 14.06 6.76
N ASN A 36 18.03 13.75 5.93
CA ASN A 36 19.19 14.59 5.67
C ASN A 36 19.43 14.73 4.17
N SER A 37 19.10 15.88 3.59
CA SER A 37 19.23 16.13 2.15
C SER A 37 20.65 16.02 1.60
N GLY A 38 21.68 16.03 2.44
CA GLY A 38 23.08 15.86 2.01
C GLY A 38 23.53 14.40 1.92
N LEU A 39 22.80 13.47 2.54
CA LEU A 39 23.15 12.04 2.59
C LEU A 39 22.06 11.16 1.97
N ASP A 40 20.80 11.55 2.16
CA ASP A 40 19.64 10.78 1.76
C ASP A 40 19.25 11.05 0.31
N GLY A 41 18.48 10.12 -0.25
CA GLY A 41 17.88 10.27 -1.57
C GLY A 41 16.78 11.34 -1.62
N ARG A 42 16.24 11.57 -2.82
CA ARG A 42 15.08 12.46 -3.00
C ARG A 42 13.86 11.95 -2.21
N LEU A 43 13.13 12.87 -1.57
CA LEU A 43 11.84 12.59 -0.95
C LEU A 43 10.76 12.32 -2.01
N ALA A 44 10.06 11.21 -1.84
CA ALA A 44 8.79 10.94 -2.49
C ALA A 44 7.65 11.31 -1.53
N TYR A 45 6.57 11.89 -2.06
CA TYR A 45 5.41 12.30 -1.27
C TYR A 45 4.11 11.79 -1.89
N THR A 46 3.12 11.54 -1.04
CA THR A 46 1.72 11.40 -1.45
C THR A 46 0.80 11.91 -0.34
N THR A 47 -0.44 12.22 -0.68
CA THR A 47 -1.46 12.61 0.30
C THR A 47 -2.53 11.53 0.32
N ASP A 48 -2.86 11.02 1.50
CA ASP A 48 -4.02 10.16 1.65
C ASP A 48 -5.28 11.03 1.50
N ALA A 49 -6.05 10.77 0.44
CA ALA A 49 -7.26 11.52 0.14
C ALA A 49 -8.34 11.36 1.22
N THR A 50 -8.31 10.28 2.01
CA THR A 50 -9.29 10.05 3.06
C THR A 50 -8.96 10.81 4.34
N SER A 51 -7.71 10.72 4.82
CA SER A 51 -7.32 11.34 6.09
C SER A 51 -6.75 12.76 5.94
N GLY A 52 -6.32 13.13 4.74
CA GLY A 52 -5.54 14.34 4.49
C GLY A 52 -4.10 14.27 4.98
N ALA A 53 -3.65 13.12 5.51
CA ALA A 53 -2.29 12.93 5.97
C ALA A 53 -1.30 12.93 4.79
N VAL A 54 -0.12 13.54 5.01
CA VAL A 54 0.96 13.55 4.02
C VAL A 54 1.96 12.46 4.35
N TRP A 55 2.21 11.56 3.41
CA TRP A 55 3.20 10.51 3.56
C TRP A 55 4.46 10.86 2.80
N ALA A 56 5.61 10.57 3.39
CA ALA A 56 6.92 10.76 2.80
C ALA A 56 7.73 9.47 2.84
N ALA A 57 8.49 9.22 1.78
CA ALA A 57 9.47 8.13 1.73
C ALA A 57 10.81 8.62 1.17
N TRP A 58 11.91 8.09 1.70
CA TRP A 58 13.27 8.39 1.24
C TRP A 58 14.20 7.20 1.44
N ALA A 59 15.33 7.21 0.72
CA ALA A 59 16.44 6.31 0.98
C ALA A 59 17.28 6.93 2.12
N TYR A 60 17.16 6.37 3.31
CA TYR A 60 17.87 6.78 4.52
C TYR A 60 19.25 6.15 4.55
N GLN A 61 20.29 6.98 4.58
CA GLN A 61 21.66 6.50 4.68
C GLN A 61 22.04 6.31 6.14
N SER A 62 22.48 5.10 6.48
CA SER A 62 23.06 4.82 7.79
C SER A 62 24.24 3.89 7.66
N ARG A 63 25.40 4.29 8.20
CA ARG A 63 26.58 3.42 8.31
C ARG A 63 27.05 2.78 6.99
N GLY A 64 26.74 3.41 5.86
CA GLY A 64 27.14 2.92 4.53
C GLY A 64 26.09 2.05 3.82
N GLU A 65 24.92 1.85 4.42
CA GLU A 65 23.77 1.14 3.86
C GLU A 65 22.59 2.09 3.68
N TYR A 66 21.76 1.85 2.67
CA TYR A 66 20.52 2.58 2.44
C TYR A 66 19.30 1.73 2.78
N ASP A 67 18.50 2.22 3.73
CA ASP A 67 17.17 1.67 4.03
C ASP A 67 16.09 2.57 3.41
N VAL A 68 14.91 2.02 3.09
CA VAL A 68 13.75 2.89 2.80
C VAL A 68 13.10 3.28 4.11
N ALA A 69 13.05 4.58 4.38
CA ALA A 69 12.32 5.17 5.49
C ALA A 69 10.98 5.73 5.00
N VAL A 70 9.91 5.52 5.78
CA VAL A 70 8.57 6.08 5.53
C VAL A 70 8.03 6.73 6.79
N SER A 71 7.53 7.96 6.66
CA SER A 71 6.94 8.74 7.76
C SER A 71 5.64 9.39 7.30
N VAL A 72 4.75 9.64 8.25
CA VAL A 72 3.48 10.34 8.03
C VAL A 72 3.46 11.65 8.80
N ARG A 73 3.01 12.71 8.13
CA ARG A 73 2.64 13.98 8.74
C ARG A 73 1.14 13.99 8.96
N ASP A 74 0.75 14.07 10.23
CA ASP A 74 -0.65 14.23 10.57
C ASP A 74 -1.18 15.62 10.13
N PRO A 75 -2.51 15.82 10.11
CA PRO A 75 -3.10 17.12 9.79
C PRO A 75 -2.71 18.26 10.76
N SER A 76 -2.18 17.94 11.95
CA SER A 76 -1.65 18.95 12.87
C SER A 76 -0.26 19.45 12.48
N GLY A 77 0.37 18.78 11.51
CA GLY A 77 1.67 19.14 10.97
C GLY A 77 2.84 18.39 11.57
N THR A 78 2.60 17.37 12.40
CA THR A 78 3.65 16.62 13.10
C THR A 78 4.03 15.37 12.32
N TRP A 79 5.32 15.16 12.08
CA TRP A 79 5.86 13.94 11.48
C TRP A 79 6.03 12.82 12.50
N SER A 80 5.67 11.60 12.11
CA SER A 80 5.93 10.40 12.90
C SER A 80 7.42 10.01 12.88
N GLU A 81 7.84 9.18 13.84
CA GLU A 81 9.09 8.43 13.68
C GLU A 81 9.01 7.57 12.40
N PRO A 82 10.12 7.41 11.64
CA PRO A 82 10.07 6.65 10.42
C PRO A 82 9.99 5.14 10.67
N THR A 83 9.18 4.47 9.86
CA THR A 83 9.25 3.01 9.68
C THR A 83 10.27 2.69 8.60
N PHE A 84 11.03 1.61 8.77
CA PHE A 84 12.14 1.26 7.86
C PHE A 84 11.91 -0.09 7.18
N PHE A 85 12.28 -0.17 5.91
CA PHE A 85 12.40 -1.40 5.13
C PHE A 85 13.88 -1.70 4.90
N GLY A 86 14.29 -2.94 5.17
CA GLY A 86 15.65 -3.42 4.88
C GLY A 86 16.65 -3.37 6.03
N ARG A 87 16.25 -2.89 7.21
CA ARG A 87 17.19 -2.63 8.32
C ARG A 87 18.19 -3.76 8.57
N LEU A 88 19.46 -3.46 8.31
CA LEU A 88 20.61 -4.33 8.58
C LEU A 88 20.54 -5.66 7.83
N ASP A 89 19.90 -5.69 6.66
CA ASP A 89 19.85 -6.87 5.79
C ASP A 89 21.03 -6.94 4.81
N GLY A 90 21.87 -5.92 4.77
CA GLY A 90 23.05 -5.81 3.91
C GLY A 90 22.70 -5.45 2.47
N LEU A 91 21.47 -4.99 2.22
CA LEU A 91 20.98 -4.58 0.91
C LEU A 91 20.62 -3.09 0.94
N ASP A 92 20.80 -2.43 -0.21
CA ASP A 92 20.48 -1.03 -0.37
C ASP A 92 19.10 -0.89 -1.01
N GLN A 93 18.11 -0.50 -0.22
CA GLN A 93 16.79 -0.12 -0.71
C GLN A 93 16.76 1.37 -1.03
N VAL A 94 16.50 1.68 -2.30
CA VAL A 94 16.60 3.03 -2.85
C VAL A 94 15.45 3.39 -3.78
N ALA A 95 15.41 4.67 -4.17
CA ALA A 95 14.45 5.24 -5.11
C ALA A 95 12.99 4.89 -4.76
N PRO A 96 12.52 5.23 -3.55
CA PRO A 96 11.15 4.93 -3.17
C PRO A 96 10.15 5.76 -3.99
N ALA A 97 8.98 5.18 -4.23
CA ALA A 97 7.81 5.80 -4.79
C ALA A 97 6.59 5.51 -3.90
N LEU A 98 5.69 6.47 -3.77
CA LEU A 98 4.49 6.38 -2.94
C LEU A 98 3.23 6.70 -3.73
N VAL A 99 2.13 6.01 -3.40
CA VAL A 99 0.78 6.40 -3.82
C VAL A 99 -0.24 5.91 -2.79
N SER A 100 -1.31 6.67 -2.59
CA SER A 100 -2.51 6.25 -1.85
C SER A 100 -3.61 5.87 -2.84
N ASP A 101 -4.42 4.87 -2.50
CA ASP A 101 -5.65 4.59 -3.24
C ASP A 101 -6.87 5.34 -2.63
N PRO A 102 -8.02 5.38 -3.34
CA PRO A 102 -9.22 6.02 -2.84
C PRO A 102 -9.78 5.41 -1.54
N ASP A 103 -9.43 4.16 -1.23
CA ASP A 103 -9.82 3.49 0.01
C ASP A 103 -8.89 3.83 1.18
N GLY A 104 -7.81 4.58 0.94
CA GLY A 104 -6.83 4.99 1.94
C GLY A 104 -5.77 3.94 2.25
N ASN A 105 -5.58 2.93 1.39
CA ASN A 105 -4.40 2.06 1.46
C ASN A 105 -3.21 2.83 0.87
N LEU A 106 -2.04 2.65 1.48
CA LEU A 106 -0.81 3.28 1.02
C LEU A 106 0.13 2.23 0.44
N TYR A 107 0.74 2.57 -0.69
CA TYR A 107 1.66 1.72 -1.41
C TYR A 107 3.03 2.37 -1.44
N VAL A 108 4.06 1.57 -1.14
CA VAL A 108 5.47 1.96 -1.32
C VAL A 108 6.16 0.96 -2.23
N ALA A 109 6.77 1.45 -3.30
CA ALA A 109 7.64 0.66 -4.16
C ALA A 109 9.06 1.20 -4.08
N PHE A 110 10.04 0.31 -4.12
CA PHE A 110 11.45 0.68 -4.04
C PHE A 110 12.32 -0.33 -4.79
N ALA A 111 13.51 0.11 -5.17
CA ALA A 111 14.50 -0.74 -5.83
C ALA A 111 15.50 -1.27 -4.81
N VAL A 112 15.88 -2.54 -4.91
CA VAL A 112 17.01 -3.12 -4.17
C VAL A 112 18.22 -3.12 -5.10
N GLN A 113 19.30 -2.40 -4.77
CA GLN A 113 20.41 -2.21 -5.72
C GLN A 113 21.08 -3.53 -6.12
N GLN A 114 21.36 -4.38 -5.13
CA GLN A 114 22.13 -5.62 -5.25
C GLN A 114 21.41 -6.63 -6.16
N THR A 115 20.10 -6.79 -6.00
CA THR A 115 19.29 -7.73 -6.80
C THR A 115 18.66 -7.06 -8.02
N SER A 116 18.64 -5.72 -8.05
CA SER A 116 17.90 -4.93 -9.04
C SER A 116 16.40 -5.30 -9.10
N GLN A 117 15.83 -5.76 -7.99
CA GLN A 117 14.40 -6.04 -7.90
C GLN A 117 13.64 -4.77 -7.55
N ILE A 118 12.43 -4.64 -8.09
CA ILE A 118 11.44 -3.69 -7.58
C ILE A 118 10.57 -4.44 -6.59
N LEU A 119 10.55 -3.98 -5.35
CA LEU A 119 9.69 -4.51 -4.29
C LEU A 119 8.54 -3.54 -4.04
N LEU A 120 7.39 -4.08 -3.65
CA LEU A 120 6.19 -3.34 -3.28
C LEU A 120 5.72 -3.80 -1.91
N SER A 121 5.39 -2.86 -1.04
CA SER A 121 4.70 -3.11 0.23
C SER A 121 3.49 -2.20 0.36
N VAL A 122 2.50 -2.66 1.11
CA VAL A 122 1.22 -1.98 1.32
C VAL A 122 1.01 -1.76 2.81
N LEU A 123 0.54 -0.58 3.19
CA LEU A 123 -0.07 -0.32 4.48
C LEU A 123 -1.58 -0.30 4.27
N PRO A 124 -2.30 -1.37 4.64
CA PRO A 124 -3.76 -1.38 4.56
C PRO A 124 -4.36 -0.29 5.44
N ARG A 125 -5.46 0.32 4.99
CA ARG A 125 -6.18 1.33 5.76
C ARG A 125 -6.56 0.78 7.14
N GLY A 126 -6.21 1.53 8.19
CA GLY A 126 -6.48 1.14 9.58
C GLY A 126 -5.53 0.08 10.15
N SER A 127 -4.55 -0.39 9.36
CA SER A 127 -3.45 -1.19 9.86
C SER A 127 -2.34 -0.31 10.43
N ALA A 128 -1.62 -0.83 11.43
CA ALA A 128 -0.35 -0.27 11.90
C ALA A 128 0.87 -0.95 11.25
N ALA A 129 0.65 -2.04 10.51
CA ALA A 129 1.69 -2.87 9.95
C ALA A 129 1.64 -2.89 8.42
N TRP A 130 2.82 -2.75 7.82
CA TRP A 130 3.06 -2.95 6.39
C TRP A 130 3.06 -4.44 6.05
N THR A 131 2.63 -4.79 4.84
CA THR A 131 2.75 -6.14 4.31
C THR A 131 4.21 -6.51 4.06
N ALA A 132 4.51 -7.81 4.03
CA ALA A 132 5.81 -8.27 3.55
C ALA A 132 6.07 -7.74 2.12
N PRO A 133 7.30 -7.30 1.79
CA PRO A 133 7.62 -6.84 0.44
C PRO A 133 7.42 -7.93 -0.62
N LEU A 134 6.70 -7.59 -1.68
CA LEU A 134 6.45 -8.44 -2.84
C LEU A 134 7.29 -7.98 -4.02
N ALA A 135 7.98 -8.92 -4.69
CA ALA A 135 8.69 -8.62 -5.92
C ALA A 135 7.71 -8.34 -7.07
N VAL A 136 7.84 -7.15 -7.68
CA VAL A 136 7.07 -6.71 -8.85
C VAL A 136 7.80 -7.08 -10.15
N THR A 137 9.13 -7.08 -10.13
CA THR A 137 9.96 -7.59 -11.22
C THR A 137 9.80 -9.10 -11.35
N SER A 138 9.76 -9.59 -12.60
CA SER A 138 9.78 -11.02 -12.90
C SER A 138 11.15 -11.64 -12.58
N PRO A 139 11.24 -12.97 -12.37
CA PRO A 139 12.53 -13.64 -12.16
C PRO A 139 13.52 -13.33 -13.29
N GLY A 140 14.71 -12.84 -12.94
CA GLY A 140 15.77 -12.46 -13.89
C GLY A 140 15.61 -11.06 -14.51
N GLU A 141 14.50 -10.37 -14.27
CA GLU A 141 14.30 -9.00 -14.70
C GLU A 141 14.96 -8.03 -13.73
N ARG A 142 15.64 -7.01 -14.26
CA ARG A 142 16.33 -5.98 -13.47
C ARG A 142 15.64 -4.64 -13.67
N GLY A 143 15.08 -4.10 -12.60
CA GLY A 143 14.30 -2.86 -12.56
C GLY A 143 14.94 -1.78 -11.69
N PHE A 144 14.71 -0.52 -12.07
CA PHE A 144 15.19 0.66 -11.38
C PHE A 144 14.15 1.78 -11.44
N ALA A 145 14.26 2.73 -10.49
CA ALA A 145 13.45 3.96 -10.45
C ALA A 145 11.94 3.70 -10.61
N PRO A 146 11.31 2.99 -9.65
CA PRO A 146 9.89 2.73 -9.71
C PRO A 146 9.07 4.01 -9.66
N ALA A 147 7.89 3.97 -10.27
CA ALA A 147 6.85 4.99 -10.21
C ALA A 147 5.50 4.29 -10.02
N LEU A 148 4.62 4.93 -9.25
CA LEU A 148 3.32 4.39 -8.88
C LEU A 148 2.20 5.32 -9.34
N THR A 149 1.10 4.73 -9.77
CA THR A 149 -0.17 5.45 -9.96
C THR A 149 -1.34 4.50 -9.74
N VAL A 150 -2.48 5.05 -9.32
CA VAL A 150 -3.74 4.33 -9.22
C VAL A 150 -4.61 4.73 -10.42
N ALA A 151 -5.10 3.73 -11.14
CA ALA A 151 -5.95 3.90 -12.32
C ALA A 151 -7.18 3.00 -12.19
N GLY A 152 -8.31 3.60 -11.81
CA GLY A 152 -9.53 2.84 -11.52
C GLY A 152 -9.32 1.90 -10.33
N ASP A 153 -9.57 0.60 -10.54
CA ASP A 153 -9.44 -0.46 -9.54
C ASP A 153 -8.07 -1.17 -9.60
N ARG A 154 -7.05 -0.49 -10.17
CA ARG A 154 -5.71 -1.04 -10.35
C ARG A 154 -4.62 -0.13 -9.83
N LEU A 155 -3.61 -0.75 -9.25
CA LEU A 155 -2.30 -0.15 -9.04
C LEU A 155 -1.45 -0.41 -10.29
N VAL A 156 -0.85 0.63 -10.83
CA VAL A 156 0.13 0.54 -11.91
C VAL A 156 1.51 0.86 -11.35
N VAL A 157 2.43 -0.10 -11.47
CA VAL A 157 3.84 0.05 -11.13
C VAL A 157 4.65 0.13 -12.42
N GLY A 158 5.24 1.30 -12.69
CA GLY A 158 6.17 1.49 -13.79
C GLY A 158 7.62 1.49 -13.30
N TYR A 159 8.54 0.93 -14.05
CA TYR A 159 9.97 0.99 -13.75
C TYR A 159 10.81 0.90 -15.03
N ARG A 160 12.07 1.33 -14.94
CA ARG A 160 13.03 1.21 -16.04
C ARG A 160 13.76 -0.12 -15.95
N THR A 161 13.93 -0.80 -17.07
CA THR A 161 14.76 -2.01 -17.16
C THR A 161 16.21 -1.65 -17.48
N ILE A 162 17.15 -2.58 -17.24
CA ILE A 162 18.57 -2.38 -17.58
C ILE A 162 18.78 -2.17 -19.09
N GLU A 163 17.89 -2.70 -19.93
CA GLU A 163 17.88 -2.50 -21.38
C GLU A 163 17.32 -1.13 -21.80
N GLY A 164 17.01 -0.26 -20.84
CA GLY A 164 16.51 1.10 -21.08
C GLY A 164 15.03 1.17 -21.46
N ARG A 165 14.28 0.07 -21.30
CA ARG A 165 12.83 0.04 -21.58
C ARG A 165 12.04 0.46 -20.35
N VAL A 166 10.78 0.83 -20.54
CA VAL A 166 9.82 0.98 -19.45
C VAL A 166 8.98 -0.29 -19.37
N ALA A 167 8.99 -0.93 -18.20
CA ALA A 167 8.11 -2.04 -17.89
C ALA A 167 6.97 -1.54 -17.01
N LEU A 168 5.78 -2.10 -17.23
CA LEU A 168 4.58 -1.84 -16.44
C LEU A 168 4.12 -3.15 -15.80
N ARG A 169 3.68 -3.07 -14.56
CA ARG A 169 2.96 -4.14 -13.86
C ARG A 169 1.66 -3.57 -13.33
N VAL A 170 0.57 -4.31 -13.57
CA VAL A 170 -0.77 -3.91 -13.18
C VAL A 170 -1.25 -4.89 -12.13
N LEU A 171 -1.54 -4.39 -10.94
CA LEU A 171 -1.91 -5.18 -9.77
C LEU A 171 -3.32 -4.76 -9.29
N PRO A 172 -4.09 -5.69 -8.70
CA PRO A 172 -5.30 -5.30 -7.99
C PRO A 172 -4.97 -4.42 -6.79
N LEU A 173 -5.93 -3.57 -6.39
CA LEU A 173 -5.83 -2.83 -5.12
C LEU A 173 -5.96 -3.78 -3.92
N ALA A 174 -5.53 -3.33 -2.74
CA ALA A 174 -5.27 -4.21 -1.60
C ALA A 174 -6.53 -4.87 -1.04
N ALA A 175 -7.67 -4.17 -1.07
CA ALA A 175 -8.97 -4.74 -0.72
C ALA A 175 -9.31 -5.98 -1.57
N GLN A 176 -8.83 -6.04 -2.82
CA GLN A 176 -9.04 -7.15 -3.74
C GLN A 176 -7.94 -8.21 -3.70
N MET A 177 -6.79 -7.94 -3.08
CA MET A 177 -5.70 -8.94 -2.94
C MET A 177 -6.02 -10.01 -1.89
N ASN A 178 -6.90 -9.72 -0.93
CA ASN A 178 -7.30 -10.65 0.13
C ASN A 178 -8.60 -11.41 -0.18
N GLU A 179 -9.31 -11.07 -1.24
CA GLU A 179 -10.40 -11.91 -1.74
C GLU A 179 -9.77 -13.07 -2.51
N VAL A 180 -9.48 -14.17 -1.80
CA VAL A 180 -9.52 -15.48 -2.45
C VAL A 180 -10.92 -15.55 -3.05
N ARG A 181 -11.03 -15.36 -4.37
CA ARG A 181 -12.22 -15.79 -5.09
C ARG A 181 -12.28 -17.29 -4.85
N GLY A 182 -13.02 -17.66 -3.81
CA GLY A 182 -13.34 -19.04 -3.51
C GLY A 182 -13.74 -19.65 -4.83
N ILE A 183 -13.11 -20.79 -5.13
CA ILE A 183 -13.51 -21.65 -6.21
C ILE A 183 -15.03 -21.72 -6.06
N TYR A 184 -15.75 -21.10 -6.99
CA TYR A 184 -17.19 -21.16 -7.04
C TYR A 184 -17.45 -22.62 -7.36
N ASP A 185 -17.55 -23.44 -6.33
CA ASP A 185 -18.12 -24.77 -6.42
C ASP A 185 -19.58 -24.49 -6.70
N ALA A 186 -19.88 -24.42 -8.00
CA ALA A 186 -21.25 -24.34 -8.45
C ALA A 186 -22.01 -25.48 -7.76
N PRO A 187 -23.24 -25.24 -7.27
CA PRO A 187 -23.97 -26.26 -6.56
C PRO A 187 -24.01 -27.53 -7.41
N ASP A 188 -23.46 -28.60 -6.86
CA ASP A 188 -23.35 -29.92 -7.46
C ASP A 188 -24.74 -30.30 -7.98
N GLY A 189 -24.93 -30.07 -9.28
CA GLY A 189 -26.16 -30.37 -9.96
C GLY A 189 -26.31 -31.89 -9.94
N THR A 190 -27.10 -32.38 -8.98
CA THR A 190 -27.84 -33.65 -9.01
C THR A 190 -27.35 -34.64 -10.06
N ASP A 191 -26.59 -35.66 -9.67
CA ASP A 191 -26.46 -36.85 -10.51
C ASP A 191 -27.69 -37.75 -10.29
N PRO A 192 -28.54 -37.97 -11.32
CA PRO A 192 -29.80 -38.70 -11.25
C PRO A 192 -29.60 -40.19 -11.48
N ILE A 193 -28.60 -40.81 -10.84
CA ILE A 193 -28.42 -42.27 -10.93
C ILE A 193 -29.07 -42.94 -9.72
N GLY A 194 -30.34 -43.28 -9.90
CA GLY A 194 -31.10 -44.12 -8.99
C GLY A 194 -30.35 -45.40 -8.63
N MET A 195 -29.84 -45.47 -7.41
CA MET A 195 -29.65 -46.71 -6.69
C MET A 195 -30.33 -46.59 -5.34
N THR A 196 -31.64 -46.86 -5.34
CA THR A 196 -32.35 -47.27 -4.13
C THR A 196 -31.93 -48.70 -3.80
N ASN A 197 -31.07 -48.89 -2.79
CA ASN A 197 -31.00 -50.16 -2.09
C ASN A 197 -31.62 -50.01 -0.70
N ASN A 198 -32.93 -50.26 -0.69
CA ASN A 198 -33.66 -50.82 0.44
C ASN A 198 -32.82 -51.91 1.11
N ASN A 199 -32.60 -51.77 2.42
CA ASN A 199 -32.65 -52.92 3.32
C ASN A 199 -33.17 -52.47 4.68
N GLY A 200 -34.44 -52.73 4.90
CA GLY A 200 -35.08 -52.56 6.20
C GLY A 200 -34.69 -53.68 7.15
N SER A 201 -34.48 -53.33 8.43
CA SER A 201 -35.13 -53.95 9.59
C SER A 201 -34.76 -53.16 10.87
N PRO A 202 -35.75 -52.81 11.73
CA PRO A 202 -35.54 -52.33 13.11
C PRO A 202 -35.68 -53.53 14.09
N PRO A 203 -35.87 -53.39 15.43
CA PRO A 203 -35.42 -52.41 16.45
C PRO A 203 -34.64 -53.11 17.61
N SER A 204 -34.06 -52.38 18.59
CA SER A 204 -34.26 -52.71 20.02
C SER A 204 -33.62 -51.70 21.00
N THR A 205 -34.45 -51.36 21.97
CA THR A 205 -34.26 -50.72 23.28
C THR A 205 -33.32 -51.43 24.26
N ASN A 206 -32.78 -50.63 25.20
CA ASN A 206 -32.34 -50.91 26.60
C ASN A 206 -30.93 -50.33 26.82
N GLY A 207 -30.62 -49.52 27.83
CA GLY A 207 -31.26 -49.23 29.10
C GLY A 207 -30.17 -49.17 30.18
N THR A 208 -30.26 -48.20 31.10
CA THR A 208 -29.56 -48.13 32.41
C THR A 208 -28.04 -47.85 32.35
N GLY A 209 -27.41 -47.02 33.19
CA GLY A 209 -27.83 -46.28 34.38
C GLY A 209 -26.60 -45.73 35.10
N PHE A 210 -26.83 -44.67 35.88
CA PHE A 210 -26.18 -44.29 37.14
C PHE A 210 -24.65 -44.09 37.24
N GLY A 211 -24.25 -42.89 37.68
CA GLY A 211 -22.97 -42.64 38.33
C GLY A 211 -22.55 -41.17 38.34
N THR A 212 -23.07 -40.37 39.28
CA THR A 212 -22.54 -39.05 39.67
C THR A 212 -21.36 -39.21 40.67
N PRO A 213 -20.80 -38.16 41.31
CA PRO A 213 -19.44 -37.67 41.05
C PRO A 213 -18.48 -37.80 42.27
N LEU A 214 -17.17 -37.68 42.05
CA LEU A 214 -16.17 -37.43 43.11
C LEU A 214 -15.24 -36.33 42.58
N SER A 215 -15.30 -35.08 43.05
CA SER A 215 -14.84 -34.55 44.34
C SER A 215 -13.38 -34.89 44.66
N GLY A 216 -12.52 -33.88 44.60
CA GLY A 216 -11.10 -33.98 44.94
C GLY A 216 -10.41 -32.61 44.96
N ASN A 217 -10.75 -31.81 45.96
CA ASN A 217 -10.15 -30.53 46.31
C ASN A 217 -8.80 -30.75 47.03
N SER A 218 -7.74 -30.00 46.67
CA SER A 218 -6.69 -29.59 47.62
C SER A 218 -5.90 -28.39 47.08
N GLY A 219 -5.99 -27.28 47.82
CA GLY A 219 -5.55 -25.94 47.46
C GLY A 219 -4.06 -25.61 47.63
N PRO A 220 -3.73 -24.33 47.88
CA PRO A 220 -2.43 -23.71 47.58
C PRO A 220 -1.49 -23.56 48.80
N LYS A 221 -0.21 -23.28 48.52
CA LYS A 221 0.86 -22.63 49.34
C LYS A 221 2.21 -23.06 48.72
N LYS A 222 3.21 -22.23 48.42
CA LYS A 222 3.66 -20.90 48.88
C LYS A 222 4.22 -20.12 47.68
#